data_AF-A0A0C2C0B9-F1
#
_entry.id   AF-A0A0C2C0B9-F1
#
_cell.length_a   1.000
_cell.length_b   1.000
_cell.length_c   1.000
_cell.angle_alpha   90.00
_cell.angle_beta   90.00
_cell.angle_gamma   90.00
#
_symmetry.space_group_name_H-M   'P 1'
#
loop_
_entity.id
_entity.type
_entity.pdbx_description
1 polymer ?
#
loop_
_entity_poly.entity_id
_entity_poly.type
_entity_poly.pdbx_seq_one_letter_code
_entity_poly.pdbx_strand_id
1 'polypeptide(L)'
;ILYDIGVIPGSDMTSEAAMAKMCYVLGKDEWDHETKRMMLQTNLRGEMTVTNEAVGTRELDIIPHIAKCLRLSSGNEVQLIRDTILPPLFCNAAKTNKPEILKKIKVSG
;
A
#
# COMPACT_ATOMS: atom_id res chain seq x y z
N ILE A 1 1.14 3.44 -25.61
CA ILE A 1 0.40 4.11 -26.70
C ILE A 1 -0.70 5.03 -26.15
N LEU A 2 -1.81 4.51 -25.57
CA LEU A 2 -2.89 5.39 -25.07
C LEU A 2 -2.50 6.22 -23.83
N TYR A 3 -1.70 5.64 -22.94
CA TYR A 3 -1.15 6.36 -21.79
C TYR A 3 -0.29 7.56 -22.20
N ASP A 4 0.51 7.42 -23.26
CA ASP A 4 1.46 8.45 -23.72
C ASP A 4 0.75 9.70 -24.27
N ILE A 5 -0.52 9.55 -24.67
CA ILE A 5 -1.39 10.65 -25.12
C ILE A 5 -2.35 11.12 -24.02
N GLY A 6 -2.17 10.66 -22.77
CA GLY A 6 -2.92 11.12 -21.61
C GLY A 6 -4.23 10.40 -21.31
N VAL A 7 -4.49 9.23 -21.91
CA VAL A 7 -5.67 8.41 -21.56
C VAL A 7 -5.47 7.79 -20.18
N ILE A 8 -6.47 7.95 -19.32
CA ILE A 8 -6.50 7.38 -17.97
C ILE A 8 -7.33 6.08 -17.99
N PRO A 9 -6.81 4.94 -17.52
CA PRO A 9 -7.54 3.68 -17.48
C PRO A 9 -8.62 3.71 -16.39
N GLY A 10 -9.82 3.23 -16.73
CA GLY A 10 -10.91 3.05 -15.76
C GLY A 10 -10.78 1.80 -14.87
N SER A 11 -9.93 0.85 -15.24
CA SER A 11 -9.78 -0.45 -14.54
C SER A 11 -11.11 -1.21 -14.40
N ASP A 12 -11.51 -1.56 -13.18
CA ASP A 12 -12.72 -2.29 -12.80
C ASP A 12 -13.90 -1.37 -12.42
N MET A 13 -13.75 -0.06 -12.68
CA MET A 13 -14.79 0.92 -12.40
C MET A 13 -15.95 0.79 -13.40
N THR A 14 -17.18 0.85 -12.89
CA THR A 14 -18.38 0.97 -13.75
C THR A 14 -18.40 2.31 -14.49
N SER A 15 -18.95 2.36 -15.70
CA SER A 15 -19.03 3.57 -16.53
C SER A 15 -19.67 4.76 -15.80
N GLU A 16 -20.73 4.52 -15.03
CA GLU A 16 -21.45 5.52 -14.25
C GLU A 16 -20.56 6.11 -13.16
N ALA A 17 -19.81 5.26 -12.45
CA ALA A 17 -18.88 5.71 -11.42
C ALA A 17 -17.68 6.46 -12.01
N ALA A 18 -17.19 6.05 -13.19
CA ALA A 18 -16.14 6.77 -13.91
C ALA A 18 -16.61 8.17 -14.32
N MET A 19 -17.84 8.29 -14.85
CA MET A 19 -18.44 9.57 -15.21
C MET A 19 -18.64 10.46 -13.99
N ALA A 20 -19.22 9.92 -12.91
CA ALA A 20 -19.42 10.67 -11.67
C ALA A 20 -18.09 11.17 -11.06
N LYS A 21 -17.07 10.31 -11.02
CA LYS A 21 -15.72 10.68 -10.59
C LYS A 21 -15.15 11.79 -11.49
N MET A 22 -15.29 11.68 -12.80
CA MET A 22 -14.80 12.70 -13.73
C MET A 22 -15.47 14.06 -13.50
N CYS A 23 -16.80 14.10 -13.37
CA CYS A 23 -17.52 15.33 -13.04
C CYS A 23 -17.05 15.93 -11.70
N TYR A 24 -16.88 15.09 -10.68
CA TYR A 24 -16.40 15.52 -9.37
C TYR A 24 -14.99 16.11 -9.44
N VAL A 25 -14.02 15.39 -10.02
CA VAL A 25 -12.61 15.81 -10.07
C VAL A 25 -12.42 17.04 -10.96
N LEU A 26 -13.11 17.13 -12.10
CA LEU A 26 -12.98 18.27 -12.99
C LEU A 26 -13.60 19.54 -12.40
N GLY A 27 -14.67 19.41 -11.61
CA GLY A 27 -15.33 20.53 -10.91
C GLY A 27 -14.56 21.09 -9.70
N LYS A 28 -13.33 20.63 -9.46
CA LYS A 28 -12.45 21.14 -8.40
C LYS A 28 -11.54 22.24 -8.92
N ASP A 29 -11.92 23.49 -8.68
CA ASP A 29 -11.16 24.67 -9.13
C ASP A 29 -9.84 24.83 -8.38
N GLU A 30 -9.75 24.27 -7.17
CA GLU A 30 -8.54 24.29 -6.34
C GLU A 30 -7.45 23.29 -6.79
N TRP A 31 -7.76 22.40 -7.74
CA TRP A 31 -6.83 21.37 -8.21
C TRP A 31 -6.24 21.72 -9.58
N ASP A 32 -4.92 21.63 -9.68
CA ASP A 32 -4.23 21.72 -10.96
C ASP A 32 -4.44 20.47 -11.82
N HIS A 33 -4.00 20.54 -13.07
CA HIS A 33 -4.21 19.46 -14.03
C HIS A 33 -3.53 18.15 -13.62
N GLU A 34 -2.36 18.24 -12.98
CA GLU A 34 -1.63 17.08 -12.49
C GLU A 34 -2.34 16.40 -11.32
N THR A 35 -2.82 17.18 -10.36
CA THR A 35 -3.64 16.71 -9.24
C THR A 35 -4.93 16.08 -9.74
N LYS A 36 -5.63 16.71 -10.70
CA LYS A 36 -6.84 16.13 -11.31
C LYS A 36 -6.57 14.77 -11.95
N ARG A 37 -5.47 14.65 -12.71
CA ARG A 37 -5.05 13.37 -13.31
C ARG A 37 -4.74 12.31 -12.25
N MET A 38 -4.08 12.71 -11.16
CA MET A 38 -3.78 11.81 -10.03
C MET A 38 -5.07 11.34 -9.35
N MET A 39 -6.00 12.25 -9.07
CA MET A 39 -7.27 11.94 -8.41
C MET A 39 -8.18 11.03 -9.26
N LEU A 40 -8.10 11.12 -10.59
CA LEU A 40 -8.82 10.20 -11.48
C LEU A 40 -8.28 8.76 -11.42
N GLN A 41 -6.99 8.60 -11.14
CA GLN A 41 -6.32 7.30 -11.04
C GLN A 41 -6.40 6.67 -9.64
N THR A 42 -6.86 7.41 -8.63
CA THR A 42 -6.94 6.94 -7.25
C THR A 42 -8.37 6.57 -6.88
N ASN A 43 -8.50 5.67 -5.90
CA ASN A 43 -9.79 5.32 -5.32
C ASN A 43 -10.25 6.44 -4.37
N LEU A 44 -11.41 7.06 -4.64
CA LEU A 44 -11.96 8.15 -3.82
C LEU A 44 -13.06 7.68 -2.87
N ARG A 45 -13.92 6.75 -3.30
CA ARG A 45 -15.16 6.35 -2.62
C ARG A 45 -15.52 4.86 -2.80
N GLY A 46 -14.55 4.04 -3.19
CA GLY A 46 -14.75 2.60 -3.41
C GLY A 46 -15.11 2.22 -4.84
N GLU A 47 -15.03 3.17 -5.79
CA GLU A 47 -15.43 2.96 -7.19
C GLU A 47 -14.44 2.16 -8.03
N MET A 48 -13.23 1.95 -7.53
CA MET A 48 -12.21 1.12 -8.18
C MET A 48 -11.46 0.29 -7.14
N THR A 49 -11.08 -0.92 -7.50
CA THR A 49 -10.24 -1.76 -6.63
C THR A 49 -8.80 -1.26 -6.68
N VAL A 50 -8.25 -0.92 -5.52
CA VAL A 50 -6.82 -0.63 -5.40
C VAL A 50 -6.08 -1.95 -5.32
N THR A 51 -5.56 -2.44 -6.45
CA THR A 51 -4.54 -3.49 -6.40
C THR A 51 -3.30 -2.84 -5.79
N ASN A 52 -2.96 -3.31 -4.61
CA ASN A 52 -2.02 -2.66 -3.72
C ASN A 52 -0.57 -2.93 -4.18
N GLU A 53 -0.23 -2.58 -5.43
CA GLU A 53 1.14 -2.74 -5.98
C GLU A 53 2.06 -1.60 -5.49
N ALA A 54 1.47 -0.41 -5.24
CA ALA A 54 2.19 0.84 -5.00
C ALA A 54 1.99 1.43 -3.60
N VAL A 55 1.41 0.68 -2.65
CA VAL A 55 1.74 0.94 -1.24
C VAL A 55 3.09 0.31 -1.03
N GLY A 56 4.13 1.05 -1.40
CA GLY A 56 5.51 0.62 -1.27
C GLY A 56 5.68 0.06 0.12
N THR A 57 5.78 -1.26 0.24
CA THR A 57 5.77 -1.99 1.51
C THR A 57 5.00 -1.24 2.58
N ARG A 58 3.66 -1.43 2.72
CA ARG A 58 3.01 -1.19 4.02
C ARG A 58 4.03 -1.65 5.04
N GLU A 59 4.53 -0.72 5.87
CA GLU A 59 5.54 -1.02 6.87
C GLU A 59 5.19 -2.38 7.40
N LEU A 60 6.10 -3.32 7.20
CA LEU A 60 5.87 -4.71 7.54
C LEU A 60 5.87 -4.73 9.06
N ASP A 61 4.78 -4.28 9.64
CA ASP A 61 4.48 -4.32 11.06
C ASP A 61 4.00 -5.75 11.33
N ILE A 62 4.89 -6.68 10.97
CA ILE A 62 4.73 -8.12 11.00
C ILE A 62 4.45 -8.53 12.44
N ILE A 63 5.10 -7.87 13.41
CA ILE A 63 4.95 -8.17 14.82
C ILE A 63 3.52 -7.85 15.32
N PRO A 64 2.96 -6.63 15.15
CA PRO A 64 1.56 -6.37 15.49
C PRO A 64 0.55 -7.23 14.72
N HIS A 65 0.83 -7.54 13.44
CA HIS A 65 -0.08 -8.35 12.65
C HIS A 65 -0.13 -9.81 13.15
N ILE A 66 1.03 -10.41 13.44
CA ILE A 66 1.12 -11.76 14.00
C ILE A 66 0.53 -11.80 15.40
N ALA A 67 0.81 -10.79 16.23
CA ALA A 67 0.20 -10.67 17.56
C ALA A 67 -1.33 -10.65 17.48
N LYS A 68 -1.91 -9.93 16.52
CA LYS A 68 -3.36 -9.92 16.28
C LYS A 68 -3.89 -11.29 15.82
N CYS A 69 -3.22 -11.95 14.89
CA CYS A 69 -3.62 -13.27 14.39
C CYS A 69 -3.61 -14.34 15.49
N LEU A 70 -2.61 -14.28 16.38
CA LEU A 70 -2.45 -15.18 17.50
C LEU A 70 -3.25 -14.74 18.75
N ARG A 71 -3.98 -13.62 18.65
CA ARG A 71 -4.77 -13.03 19.76
C ARG A 71 -3.94 -12.80 21.03
N LEU A 72 -2.70 -12.36 20.86
CA LEU A 72 -1.82 -12.04 21.98
C LEU A 72 -2.28 -10.75 22.64
N SER A 73 -2.36 -10.78 23.97
CA SER A 73 -2.89 -9.68 24.78
C SER A 73 -1.86 -9.08 25.73
N SER A 74 -0.71 -9.73 25.93
CA SER A 74 0.36 -9.24 26.80
C SER A 74 1.61 -8.82 26.01
N GLY A 75 2.31 -7.80 26.52
CA GLY A 75 3.57 -7.35 25.92
C GLY A 75 4.65 -8.43 25.92
N ASN A 76 4.63 -9.34 26.90
CA ASN A 76 5.58 -10.45 27.00
C ASN A 76 5.42 -11.44 25.83
N GLU A 77 4.18 -11.78 25.47
CA GLU A 77 3.90 -12.65 24.33
C GLU A 77 4.33 -12.01 23.01
N VAL A 78 4.11 -10.71 22.85
CA VAL A 78 4.56 -9.95 21.67
C VAL A 78 6.09 -9.94 21.57
N GLN A 79 6.79 -9.77 22.70
CA GLN A 79 8.25 -9.79 22.74
C GLN A 79 8.81 -11.17 22.38
N LEU A 80 8.20 -12.25 22.88
CA LEU A 80 8.56 -13.63 22.51
C LEU A 80 8.45 -13.88 21.00
N ILE A 81 7.38 -13.39 20.36
CA ILE A 81 7.22 -13.47 18.91
C ILE A 81 8.31 -12.68 18.18
N ARG A 82 8.62 -11.47 18.65
CA ARG A 82 9.68 -10.63 18.07
C ARG A 82 11.02 -11.35 18.08
N ASP A 83 11.42 -11.88 19.22
CA ASP A 83 12.70 -12.58 19.41
C ASP A 83 12.78 -13.88 18.60
N THR A 84 11.63 -14.53 18.36
CA THR A 84 11.56 -15.77 17.58
C THR A 84 11.61 -15.50 16.06
N ILE A 85 10.99 -14.42 15.59
CA ILE A 85 10.75 -14.19 14.15
C ILE A 85 11.82 -13.30 13.48
N LEU A 86 12.44 -12.37 14.21
CA LEU A 86 13.48 -11.51 13.65
C LEU A 86 14.71 -12.27 13.14
N PRO A 87 15.29 -13.26 13.87
CA PRO A 87 16.47 -13.98 13.40
C PRO A 87 16.31 -14.68 12.04
N PRO A 88 15.27 -15.50 11.79
CA PRO A 88 15.11 -16.15 10.49
C PRO A 88 14.80 -15.15 9.36
N LEU A 89 14.08 -14.06 9.64
CA LEU A 89 13.84 -12.98 8.66
C LEU A 89 15.14 -12.29 8.24
N PHE A 90 16.00 -11.97 9.21
CA PHE A 90 17.29 -11.34 8.96
C PHE A 90 18.21 -12.26 8.13
N CYS A 91 18.28 -13.54 8.50
CA CYS A 91 19.03 -14.56 7.75
C CYS A 91 18.53 -14.70 6.31
N ASN A 92 17.21 -14.71 6.08
CA ASN A 92 16.64 -14.82 4.74
C ASN A 92 16.88 -13.56 3.89
N ALA A 93 16.75 -12.38 4.48
CA ALA A 93 17.06 -11.11 3.81
C ALA A 93 18.54 -11.01 3.43
N ALA A 94 19.44 -11.49 4.30
CA ALA A 94 20.87 -11.61 4.00
C ALA A 94 21.13 -12.60 2.86
N LYS A 95 20.52 -13.79 2.90
CA LYS A 95 20.64 -14.82 1.85
C LYS A 95 20.19 -14.33 0.48
N THR A 96 19.13 -13.52 0.43
CA THR A 96 18.55 -13.01 -0.83
C THR A 96 19.27 -11.78 -1.37
N ASN A 97 20.34 -11.30 -0.71
CA ASN A 97 21.11 -10.12 -1.06
C ASN A 97 20.24 -8.86 -1.27
N LYS A 98 19.24 -8.66 -0.40
CA LYS A 98 18.30 -7.51 -0.45
C LYS A 98 18.58 -6.55 0.71
N PRO A 99 19.55 -5.63 0.58
CA PRO A 99 19.96 -4.74 1.68
C PRO A 99 18.86 -3.77 2.13
N GLU A 100 17.95 -3.42 1.22
CA GLU A 100 16.80 -2.57 1.53
C GLU A 100 15.81 -3.25 2.50
N ILE A 101 15.69 -4.58 2.44
CA ILE A 101 14.86 -5.34 3.39
C ILE A 101 15.54 -5.39 4.75
N LEU A 102 16.87 -5.54 4.80
CA LEU A 102 17.63 -5.53 6.05
C LEU A 102 17.50 -4.20 6.80
N LYS A 103 17.59 -3.07 6.08
CA LYS A 103 17.36 -1.74 6.66
C LYS A 103 15.94 -1.62 7.24
N LYS A 104 14.93 -2.12 6.52
CA LYS A 104 13.54 -2.13 6.99
C LYS A 104 13.36 -2.98 8.24
N ILE A 105 13.89 -4.21 8.24
CA ILE A 105 13.84 -5.11 9.42
C ILE A 105 14.54 -4.47 10.62
N LYS A 106 15.66 -3.76 10.43
CA LYS A 106 16.37 -3.06 11.52
C LYS A 106 15.54 -1.91 12.12
N VAL A 107 14.76 -1.20 11.31
CA VAL A 107 13.93 -0.07 11.78
C VAL A 107 12.66 -0.56 12.47
N SER A 108 12.09 -1.68 12.01
CA SER A 108 10.90 -2.31 12.60
C SER A 108 11.22 -3.21 13.81
N GLY A 109 12.49 -3.57 13.97
CA GLY A 109 13.01 -4.54 14.94
C GLY A 109 13.47 -3.92 16.23
#